data_AF-A0A956ILH5-F1
#
_entry.id   AF-A0A956ILH5-F1
#
_cell.length_a   1.000
_cell.length_b   1.000
_cell.length_c   1.000
_cell.angle_alpha   90.00
_cell.angle_beta   90.00
_cell.angle_gamma   90.00
#
_symmetry.space_group_name_H-M   'P 1'
#
loop_
_entity.id
_entity.type
_entity.pdbx_description
1 polymer ?
#
loop_
_entity_poly.entity_id
_entity_poly.type
_entity_poly.pdbx_seq_one_letter_code
_entity_poly.pdbx_strand_id
1 'polypeptide(L)'
;MSDLIKALAVVALGGTAIGVVYAVSTSQKRQRVEARVRRLYAQVVNELGLTDAPPLIFDSRVPNAASVNAQWIMVNPDWAVGLDSVLQQAGAGARRAAWLIILLHELGHHIDGHSTVAIGAWCNARAPWCEWDADAFAAHGAVRMKVSPDEAAAVLLALGDGCSLSHGCSRDRVARIVEIIDNASNPFLAHLPVYNGLAAAGFPLLG
;
A
#
# COMPACT_ATOMS: atom_id res chain seq x y z
N MET A 1 8.68 28.52 54.15
CA MET A 1 9.38 27.27 53.78
C MET A 1 8.43 26.07 53.83
N SER A 2 7.32 26.08 53.07
CA SER A 2 6.35 24.96 53.12
C SER A 2 5.81 24.48 51.78
N ASP A 3 6.11 25.13 50.66
CA ASP A 3 5.55 24.75 49.35
C ASP A 3 6.58 24.17 48.37
N LEU A 4 7.88 24.31 48.66
CA LEU A 4 8.94 23.79 47.79
C LEU A 4 9.19 22.28 47.96
N ILE A 5 8.72 21.67 49.06
CA ILE A 5 8.92 20.23 49.36
C ILE A 5 7.79 19.37 48.77
N LYS A 6 6.63 19.94 48.44
CA LYS A 6 5.53 19.19 47.80
C LYS A 6 5.70 19.01 46.28
N ALA A 7 6.56 19.80 45.64
CA ALA A 7 6.85 19.69 44.21
C ALA A 7 7.80 18.52 43.87
N LEU A 8 8.52 17.95 44.86
CA LEU A 8 9.51 16.90 44.61
C LEU A 8 8.97 15.47 44.65
N ALA A 9 7.71 15.26 45.05
CA ALA A 9 7.12 13.92 45.16
C ALA A 9 6.34 13.43 43.92
N VAL A 10 6.13 14.28 42.90
CA VAL A 10 5.37 13.91 41.69
C VAL A 10 6.27 13.42 40.54
N VAL A 11 7.58 13.67 40.60
CA VAL A 11 8.51 13.37 39.50
C VAL A 11 8.88 11.88 39.41
N ALA A 12 8.73 11.09 40.49
CA ALA A 12 9.09 9.67 40.47
C ALA A 12 8.00 8.72 39.93
N LEU A 13 6.74 9.19 39.75
CA LEU A 13 5.63 8.39 39.21
C LEU A 13 5.07 8.94 37.87
N GLY A 14 5.39 10.17 37.50
CA GLY A 14 4.95 10.78 36.23
C GLY A 14 5.73 10.34 35.00
N GLY A 15 7.02 9.99 35.15
CA GLY A 15 7.88 9.58 34.04
C GLY A 15 7.48 8.23 33.43
N THR A 16 7.00 7.30 34.24
CA THR A 16 6.49 6.00 33.77
C THR A 16 5.10 6.13 33.15
N ALA A 17 4.20 6.95 33.71
CA ALA A 17 2.86 7.14 33.17
C ALA A 17 2.86 7.80 31.78
N ILE A 18 3.67 8.85 31.57
CA ILE A 18 3.76 9.55 30.27
C ILE A 18 4.44 8.66 29.21
N GLY A 19 5.51 7.95 29.58
CA GLY A 19 6.18 6.99 28.68
C GLY A 19 5.28 5.81 28.29
N VAL A 20 4.50 5.29 29.23
CA VAL A 20 3.52 4.21 28.99
C VAL A 20 2.38 4.70 28.09
N VAL A 21 1.83 5.90 28.32
CA VAL A 21 0.75 6.45 27.46
C VAL A 21 1.24 6.69 26.03
N TYR A 22 2.46 7.19 25.84
CA TYR A 22 3.02 7.40 24.51
C TYR A 22 3.30 6.07 23.78
N ALA A 23 3.90 5.09 24.45
CA ALA A 23 4.17 3.76 23.90
C ALA A 23 2.89 2.96 23.61
N VAL A 24 1.86 3.10 24.45
CA VAL A 24 0.53 2.50 24.21
C VAL A 24 -0.17 3.18 23.04
N SER A 25 -0.07 4.50 22.90
CA SER A 25 -0.64 5.25 21.77
C SER A 25 -0.03 4.83 20.43
N THR A 26 1.30 4.68 20.36
CA THR A 26 1.98 4.23 19.14
C THR A 26 1.68 2.77 18.82
N SER A 27 1.66 1.88 19.82
CA SER A 27 1.28 0.47 19.65
C SER A 27 -0.17 0.31 19.16
N GLN A 28 -1.12 1.03 19.76
CA GLN A 28 -2.52 1.01 19.33
C GLN A 28 -2.73 1.60 17.94
N LYS A 29 -1.96 2.63 17.57
CA LYS A 29 -2.01 3.20 16.21
C LYS A 29 -1.49 2.18 15.20
N ARG A 30 -0.35 1.55 15.49
CA ARG A 30 0.22 0.47 14.66
C ARG A 30 -0.79 -0.66 14.47
N GLN A 31 -1.34 -1.22 15.55
CA GLN A 31 -2.32 -2.31 15.47
C GLN A 31 -3.55 -1.93 14.62
N ARG A 32 -4.04 -0.69 14.71
CA ARG A 32 -5.17 -0.20 13.90
C ARG A 32 -4.83 -0.13 12.42
N VAL A 33 -3.62 0.33 12.08
CA VAL A 33 -3.14 0.39 10.69
C VAL A 33 -2.94 -1.02 10.14
N GLU A 34 -2.23 -1.88 10.88
CA GLU A 34 -2.00 -3.27 10.48
C GLU A 34 -3.32 -4.01 10.24
N ALA A 35 -4.27 -3.90 11.17
CA ALA A 35 -5.58 -4.52 11.03
C ALA A 35 -6.35 -4.01 9.79
N ARG A 36 -6.20 -2.72 9.44
CA ARG A 36 -6.80 -2.16 8.22
C ARG A 36 -6.15 -2.73 6.97
N VAL A 37 -4.83 -2.72 6.89
CA VAL A 37 -4.07 -3.22 5.74
C VAL A 37 -4.36 -4.71 5.55
N ARG A 38 -4.43 -5.51 6.63
CA ARG A 38 -4.85 -6.92 6.56
C ARG A 38 -6.26 -7.10 6.01
N ARG A 39 -7.23 -6.28 6.46
CA ARG A 39 -8.59 -6.34 5.92
C ARG A 39 -8.66 -5.99 4.45
N LEU A 40 -7.94 -4.95 4.01
CA LEU A 40 -7.88 -4.56 2.60
C LEU A 40 -7.20 -5.64 1.76
N TYR A 41 -6.12 -6.23 2.26
CA TYR A 41 -5.45 -7.34 1.58
C TYR A 41 -6.38 -8.55 1.42
N ALA A 42 -7.09 -8.94 2.47
CA ALA A 42 -8.08 -10.02 2.39
C ALA A 42 -9.22 -9.70 1.40
N GLN A 43 -9.66 -8.43 1.33
CA GLN A 43 -10.64 -8.01 0.33
C GLN A 43 -10.09 -8.16 -1.09
N VAL A 44 -8.85 -7.73 -1.33
CA VAL A 44 -8.19 -7.88 -2.65
C VAL A 44 -8.09 -9.35 -3.04
N VAL A 45 -7.58 -10.20 -2.14
CA VAL A 45 -7.45 -11.65 -2.39
C VAL A 45 -8.79 -12.28 -2.74
N ASN A 46 -9.86 -11.93 -2.02
CA ASN A 46 -11.19 -12.47 -2.27
C ASN A 46 -11.81 -11.93 -3.58
N GLU A 47 -11.74 -10.62 -3.82
CA GLU A 47 -12.35 -9.99 -5.01
C GLU A 47 -11.65 -10.43 -6.30
N LEU A 48 -10.34 -10.68 -6.21
CA LEU A 48 -9.54 -11.22 -7.31
C LEU A 48 -9.53 -12.76 -7.33
N GLY A 49 -10.22 -13.45 -6.41
CA GLY A 49 -10.26 -14.92 -6.40
C GLY A 49 -8.88 -15.59 -6.36
N LEU A 50 -7.89 -14.97 -5.70
CA LEU A 50 -6.52 -15.46 -5.64
C LEU A 50 -6.42 -16.64 -4.67
N THR A 51 -6.43 -17.88 -5.19
CA THR A 51 -6.37 -19.11 -4.37
C THR A 51 -5.03 -19.32 -3.69
N ASP A 52 -3.95 -18.87 -4.33
CA ASP A 52 -2.57 -19.04 -3.86
C ASP A 52 -1.92 -17.68 -3.55
N ALA A 53 -2.69 -16.77 -2.95
CA ALA A 53 -2.19 -15.46 -2.57
C ALA A 53 -1.05 -15.57 -1.53
N PRO A 54 0.07 -14.82 -1.71
CA PRO A 54 1.17 -14.82 -0.75
C PRO A 54 0.73 -14.26 0.61
N PRO A 55 1.20 -14.79 1.74
CA PRO A 55 0.91 -14.20 3.05
C PRO A 55 1.39 -12.74 3.17
N LEU A 56 0.55 -11.91 3.80
CA LEU A 56 0.88 -10.54 4.21
C LEU A 56 1.59 -10.53 5.58
N ILE A 57 2.84 -10.08 5.59
CA ILE A 57 3.72 -9.99 6.75
C ILE A 57 4.04 -8.53 7.06
N PHE A 58 4.05 -8.16 8.35
CA PHE A 58 4.57 -6.86 8.78
C PHE A 58 6.00 -7.04 9.27
N ASP A 59 6.95 -6.37 8.64
CA ASP A 59 8.37 -6.53 8.90
C ASP A 59 9.11 -5.21 8.72
N SER A 60 9.84 -4.79 9.76
CA SER A 60 10.61 -3.53 9.73
C SER A 60 11.87 -3.60 8.88
N ARG A 61 12.25 -4.79 8.36
CA ARG A 61 13.43 -4.99 7.51
C ARG A 61 13.23 -4.48 6.08
N VAL A 62 11.99 -4.39 5.60
CA VAL A 62 11.69 -3.69 4.34
C VAL A 62 11.53 -2.19 4.61
N PRO A 63 11.91 -1.29 3.68
CA PRO A 63 11.80 0.15 3.92
C PRO A 63 10.35 0.67 3.81
N ASN A 64 9.48 -0.05 3.10
CA ASN A 64 8.11 0.33 2.75
C ASN A 64 7.24 -0.93 2.58
N ALA A 65 6.47 -1.05 1.50
CA ALA A 65 5.86 -2.32 1.07
C ALA A 65 6.74 -2.97 -0.02
N ALA A 66 6.78 -4.31 -0.05
CA ALA A 66 7.53 -5.05 -1.05
C ALA A 66 6.99 -6.48 -1.23
N SER A 67 6.98 -6.97 -2.46
CA SER A 67 6.91 -8.39 -2.79
C SER A 67 8.29 -9.04 -2.67
N VAL A 68 8.44 -10.03 -1.78
CA VAL A 68 9.74 -10.61 -1.41
C VAL A 68 9.80 -12.09 -1.75
N ASN A 69 10.79 -12.47 -2.57
CA ASN A 69 11.11 -13.85 -2.97
C ASN A 69 9.93 -14.66 -3.51
N ALA A 70 8.92 -13.99 -4.07
CA ALA A 70 7.62 -14.56 -4.43
C ALA A 70 6.98 -15.43 -3.34
N GLN A 71 7.26 -15.13 -2.08
CA GLN A 71 6.70 -15.87 -0.94
C GLN A 71 5.86 -14.97 -0.04
N TRP A 72 6.17 -13.67 0.02
CA TRP A 72 5.54 -12.76 0.96
C TRP A 72 5.25 -11.42 0.33
N ILE A 73 4.13 -10.82 0.72
CA ILE A 73 3.97 -9.37 0.66
C ILE A 73 4.37 -8.86 2.03
N MET A 74 5.41 -8.04 2.09
CA MET A 74 5.91 -7.43 3.33
C MET A 74 5.52 -5.96 3.38
N VAL A 75 5.11 -5.49 4.56
CA VAL A 75 4.83 -4.08 4.81
C VAL A 75 5.58 -3.64 6.07
N ASN A 76 6.36 -2.58 5.97
CA ASN A 76 6.99 -1.96 7.12
C ASN A 76 5.91 -1.28 7.98
N PRO A 77 5.74 -1.69 9.25
CA PRO A 77 4.66 -1.17 10.09
C PRO A 77 4.84 0.30 10.47
N ASP A 78 6.06 0.82 10.57
CA ASP A 78 6.32 2.23 10.88
C ASP A 78 6.07 3.13 9.67
N TRP A 79 6.54 2.70 8.50
CA TRP A 79 6.22 3.36 7.24
C TRP A 79 4.70 3.39 7.00
N ALA A 80 4.01 2.27 7.24
CA ALA A 80 2.56 2.18 7.11
C ALA A 80 1.85 3.18 8.03
N VAL A 81 2.29 3.32 9.28
CA VAL A 81 1.74 4.31 10.22
C VAL A 81 1.98 5.75 9.74
N GLY A 82 3.17 6.04 9.19
CA GLY A 82 3.49 7.33 8.61
C GLY A 82 2.59 7.67 7.43
N LEU A 83 2.54 6.78 6.44
CA LEU A 83 1.70 6.90 5.26
C LEU A 83 0.21 7.07 5.63
N ASP A 84 -0.30 6.24 6.54
CA ASP A 84 -1.69 6.28 6.98
C ASP A 84 -2.06 7.63 7.63
N SER A 85 -1.10 8.28 8.27
CA SER A 85 -1.29 9.60 8.88
C SER A 85 -1.37 10.72 7.84
N VAL A 86 -0.58 10.61 6.75
CA VAL A 86 -0.65 11.54 5.62
C VAL A 86 -1.98 11.36 4.90
N LEU A 87 -2.34 10.11 4.59
CA LEU A 87 -3.58 9.78 3.89
C LEU A 87 -4.84 10.12 4.69
N GLN A 88 -4.78 10.15 6.02
CA GLN A 88 -5.92 10.55 6.84
C GLN A 88 -6.40 11.97 6.50
N GLN A 89 -5.52 12.86 6.07
CA GLN A 89 -5.86 14.24 5.70
C GLN A 89 -6.56 14.31 4.33
N ALA A 90 -6.32 13.33 3.45
CA ALA A 90 -6.94 13.23 2.12
C ALA A 90 -8.35 12.60 2.15
N GLY A 91 -8.80 12.10 3.31
CA GLY A 91 -10.12 11.49 3.48
C GLY A 91 -10.13 9.96 3.38
N ALA A 92 -11.26 9.35 3.79
CA ALA A 92 -11.36 7.90 3.93
C ALA A 92 -11.28 7.14 2.59
N GLY A 93 -11.84 7.72 1.51
CA GLY A 93 -11.79 7.14 0.15
C GLY A 93 -10.38 7.12 -0.42
N ALA A 94 -9.70 8.27 -0.44
CA ALA A 94 -8.30 8.40 -0.86
C ALA A 94 -7.36 7.47 -0.07
N ARG A 95 -7.54 7.40 1.25
CA ARG A 95 -6.80 6.48 2.11
C ARG A 95 -7.03 5.01 1.76
N ARG A 96 -8.28 4.63 1.45
CA ARG A 96 -8.61 3.26 1.00
C ARG A 96 -7.95 2.99 -0.34
N ALA A 97 -8.10 3.89 -1.32
CA ALA A 97 -7.54 3.74 -2.66
C ALA A 97 -6.02 3.61 -2.65
N ALA A 98 -5.31 4.45 -1.88
CA ALA A 98 -3.86 4.36 -1.75
C ALA A 98 -3.40 2.98 -1.28
N TRP A 99 -4.01 2.46 -0.21
CA TRP A 99 -3.67 1.13 0.30
C TRP A 99 -3.99 0.02 -0.69
N LEU A 100 -5.12 0.11 -1.41
CA LEU A 100 -5.46 -0.87 -2.43
C LEU A 100 -4.46 -0.85 -3.57
N ILE A 101 -4.11 0.33 -4.09
CA ILE A 101 -3.14 0.48 -5.18
C ILE A 101 -1.77 -0.07 -4.76
N ILE A 102 -1.29 0.24 -3.55
CA ILE A 102 -0.02 -0.29 -3.04
C ILE A 102 -0.06 -1.82 -2.95
N LEU A 103 -1.10 -2.39 -2.33
CA LEU A 103 -1.19 -3.84 -2.15
C LEU A 103 -1.33 -4.58 -3.49
N LEU A 104 -2.11 -4.02 -4.43
CA LEU A 104 -2.27 -4.58 -5.75
C LEU A 104 -0.97 -4.48 -6.57
N HIS A 105 -0.23 -3.39 -6.45
CA HIS A 105 1.08 -3.22 -7.09
C HIS A 105 2.07 -4.30 -6.62
N GLU A 106 2.16 -4.54 -5.30
CA GLU A 106 3.02 -5.62 -4.78
C GLU A 106 2.54 -7.02 -5.19
N LEU A 107 1.22 -7.22 -5.30
CA LEU A 107 0.66 -8.46 -5.84
C LEU A 107 0.98 -8.64 -7.33
N GLY A 108 0.99 -7.56 -8.13
CA GLY A 108 1.44 -7.61 -9.52
C GLY A 108 2.89 -8.10 -9.62
N HIS A 109 3.79 -7.54 -8.80
CA HIS A 109 5.15 -8.04 -8.70
C HIS A 109 5.27 -9.51 -8.25
N HIS A 110 4.32 -10.00 -7.47
CA HIS A 110 4.26 -11.41 -7.10
C HIS A 110 3.79 -12.29 -8.27
N ILE A 111 2.64 -11.95 -8.86
CA ILE A 111 1.96 -12.74 -9.89
C ILE A 111 2.82 -12.86 -11.15
N ASP A 112 3.47 -11.78 -11.56
CA ASP A 112 4.35 -11.77 -12.74
C ASP A 112 5.75 -12.31 -12.43
N GLY A 113 5.99 -12.78 -11.19
CA GLY A 113 7.26 -13.36 -10.78
C GLY A 113 8.41 -12.36 -10.66
N HIS A 114 8.14 -11.05 -10.71
CA HIS A 114 9.14 -9.98 -10.58
C HIS A 114 9.93 -10.05 -9.26
N SER A 115 9.37 -10.68 -8.24
CA SER A 115 9.98 -10.89 -6.92
C SER A 115 10.83 -12.17 -6.77
N THR A 116 10.83 -13.09 -7.75
CA THR A 116 11.65 -14.34 -7.72
C THR A 116 13.07 -14.12 -8.22
N VAL A 117 13.20 -13.21 -9.17
CA VAL A 117 14.46 -12.78 -9.74
C VAL A 117 15.07 -11.79 -8.75
N ALA A 118 16.39 -11.62 -8.73
CA ALA A 118 17.07 -10.59 -7.94
C ALA A 118 16.71 -9.14 -8.37
N ILE A 119 15.50 -8.96 -8.92
CA ILE A 119 14.93 -7.83 -9.61
C ILE A 119 14.07 -6.93 -8.70
N GLY A 120 13.74 -7.33 -7.48
CA GLY A 120 13.02 -6.43 -6.55
C GLY A 120 13.74 -5.10 -6.30
N ALA A 121 15.09 -5.07 -6.35
CA ALA A 121 15.87 -3.83 -6.34
C ALA A 121 16.24 -3.31 -7.76
N TRP A 122 15.95 -4.07 -8.81
CA TRP A 122 16.33 -3.78 -10.20
C TRP A 122 15.17 -3.33 -11.06
N CYS A 123 13.93 -3.43 -10.58
CA CYS A 123 12.75 -2.99 -11.33
C CYS A 123 12.87 -1.52 -11.75
N ASN A 124 13.40 -0.64 -10.88
CA ASN A 124 13.66 0.76 -11.28
C ASN A 124 14.93 0.99 -12.10
N ALA A 125 15.97 0.16 -11.91
CA ALA A 125 17.30 0.47 -12.40
C ALA A 125 17.66 -0.25 -13.71
N ARG A 126 17.13 -1.45 -13.94
CA ARG A 126 17.51 -2.30 -15.09
C ARG A 126 16.34 -2.94 -15.83
N ALA A 127 15.14 -2.96 -15.23
CA ALA A 127 13.97 -3.60 -15.81
C ALA A 127 12.69 -2.75 -15.64
N PRO A 128 12.65 -1.49 -16.09
CA PRO A 128 11.51 -0.57 -15.82
C PRO A 128 10.14 -1.08 -16.30
N TRP A 129 10.09 -2.08 -17.18
CA TRP A 129 8.84 -2.71 -17.59
C TRP A 129 8.11 -3.44 -16.45
N CYS A 130 8.82 -4.04 -15.47
CA CYS A 130 8.14 -4.76 -14.37
C CYS A 130 7.36 -3.82 -13.45
N GLU A 131 7.80 -2.56 -13.32
CA GLU A 131 7.05 -1.51 -12.63
C GLU A 131 5.77 -1.15 -13.39
N TRP A 132 5.83 -1.09 -14.73
CA TRP A 132 4.65 -0.81 -15.57
C TRP A 132 3.65 -1.95 -15.58
N ASP A 133 4.14 -3.18 -15.54
CA ASP A 133 3.33 -4.39 -15.43
C ASP A 133 2.60 -4.42 -14.08
N ALA A 134 3.32 -4.17 -12.99
CA ALA A 134 2.74 -4.05 -11.66
C ALA A 134 1.73 -2.89 -11.55
N ASP A 135 2.00 -1.73 -12.18
CA ASP A 135 1.05 -0.60 -12.25
C ASP A 135 -0.22 -0.94 -13.02
N ALA A 136 -0.09 -1.62 -14.16
CA ALA A 136 -1.24 -2.03 -14.95
C ALA A 136 -2.09 -3.05 -14.17
N PHE A 137 -1.47 -4.03 -13.52
CA PHE A 137 -2.17 -4.93 -12.61
C PHE A 137 -2.88 -4.17 -11.49
N ALA A 138 -2.19 -3.20 -10.87
CA ALA A 138 -2.76 -2.37 -9.81
C ALA A 138 -3.98 -1.58 -10.27
N ALA A 139 -3.94 -0.99 -11.46
CA ALA A 139 -5.05 -0.24 -12.02
C ALA A 139 -6.27 -1.15 -12.30
N HIS A 140 -6.07 -2.32 -12.91
CA HIS A 140 -7.16 -3.26 -13.15
C HIS A 140 -7.77 -3.81 -11.87
N GLY A 141 -6.93 -4.14 -10.89
CA GLY A 141 -7.39 -4.54 -9.57
C GLY A 141 -8.18 -3.42 -8.90
N ALA A 142 -7.72 -2.16 -9.01
CA ALA A 142 -8.39 -1.01 -8.41
C ALA A 142 -9.79 -0.78 -9.00
N VAL A 143 -9.96 -1.00 -10.32
CA VAL A 143 -11.28 -0.98 -10.98
C VAL A 143 -12.21 -2.05 -10.41
N ARG A 144 -11.73 -3.30 -10.29
CA ARG A 144 -12.50 -4.38 -9.64
C ARG A 144 -12.88 -4.03 -8.19
N MET A 145 -11.96 -3.37 -7.48
CA MET A 145 -12.17 -2.88 -6.12
C MET A 145 -13.02 -1.60 -6.04
N LYS A 146 -13.58 -1.13 -7.16
CA LYS A 146 -14.44 0.06 -7.29
C LYS A 146 -13.78 1.33 -6.77
N VAL A 147 -12.48 1.47 -6.99
CA VAL A 147 -11.74 2.71 -6.74
C VAL A 147 -12.11 3.70 -7.84
N SER A 148 -12.55 4.91 -7.46
CA SER A 148 -12.83 5.94 -8.47
C SER A 148 -11.54 6.64 -8.95
N PRO A 149 -11.56 7.26 -10.14
CA PRO A 149 -10.44 8.09 -10.60
C PRO A 149 -10.07 9.20 -9.61
N ASP A 150 -11.07 9.84 -8.98
CA ASP A 150 -10.85 10.88 -7.97
C ASP A 150 -10.14 10.34 -6.71
N GLU A 151 -10.55 9.15 -6.25
CA GLU A 151 -9.90 8.50 -5.11
C GLU A 151 -8.46 8.11 -5.43
N ALA A 152 -8.20 7.63 -6.65
CA ALA A 152 -6.86 7.29 -7.12
C ALA A 152 -5.99 8.54 -7.33
N ALA A 153 -6.55 9.63 -7.87
CA ALA A 153 -5.84 10.90 -8.06
C ALA A 153 -5.46 11.55 -6.72
N ALA A 154 -6.29 11.38 -5.69
CA ALA A 154 -5.95 11.84 -4.34
C ALA A 154 -4.72 11.12 -3.74
N VAL A 155 -4.36 9.93 -4.26
CA VAL A 155 -3.12 9.22 -3.88
C VAL A 155 -1.88 9.95 -4.37
N LEU A 156 -1.91 10.57 -5.57
CA LEU A 156 -0.82 11.41 -6.09
C LEU A 156 -0.49 12.56 -5.14
N LEU A 157 -1.53 13.19 -4.59
CA LEU A 157 -1.38 14.31 -3.67
C LEU A 157 -0.78 13.88 -2.33
N ALA A 158 -1.02 12.64 -1.91
CA ALA A 158 -0.60 12.12 -0.62
C ALA A 158 0.79 11.45 -0.64
N LEU A 159 1.17 10.82 -1.75
CA LEU A 159 2.49 10.17 -1.87
C LEU A 159 3.62 11.17 -2.19
N GLY A 160 3.29 12.34 -2.73
CA GLY A 160 4.27 13.38 -3.06
C GLY A 160 5.33 12.94 -4.08
N ASP A 161 6.42 13.71 -4.19
CA ASP A 161 7.53 13.43 -5.13
C ASP A 161 8.55 12.41 -4.60
N GLY A 162 8.25 11.78 -3.45
CA GLY A 162 9.18 10.91 -2.73
C GLY A 162 9.18 9.48 -3.25
N CYS A 163 10.08 9.18 -4.19
CA CYS A 163 10.38 7.80 -4.59
C CYS A 163 11.14 7.06 -3.48
N SER A 164 10.86 5.77 -3.31
CA SER A 164 11.78 4.89 -2.58
C SER A 164 12.85 4.37 -3.54
N LEU A 165 14.01 3.95 -3.03
CA LEU A 165 15.04 3.29 -3.85
C LEU A 165 14.50 1.99 -4.51
N SER A 166 13.47 1.37 -3.93
CA SER A 166 12.83 0.14 -4.41
C SER A 166 11.67 0.36 -5.39
N HIS A 167 11.01 1.52 -5.40
CA HIS A 167 9.98 1.90 -6.38
C HIS A 167 10.11 3.38 -6.77
N GLY A 168 10.45 3.62 -8.04
CA GLY A 168 10.46 4.93 -8.66
C GLY A 168 9.03 5.36 -8.92
N CYS A 169 8.40 6.05 -7.99
CA CYS A 169 7.09 6.66 -8.17
C CYS A 169 7.25 7.97 -8.96
N SER A 170 7.49 7.91 -10.28
CA SER A 170 7.31 9.12 -11.07
C SER A 170 5.82 9.51 -11.03
N ARG A 171 5.52 10.82 -10.96
CA ARG A 171 4.14 11.30 -11.09
C ARG A 171 3.44 10.67 -12.30
N ASP A 172 4.20 10.40 -13.37
CA ASP A 172 3.72 9.74 -14.58
C ASP A 172 3.19 8.31 -14.35
N ARG A 173 3.79 7.54 -13.44
CA ARG A 173 3.35 6.16 -13.16
C ARG A 173 2.02 6.11 -12.41
N VAL A 174 1.89 6.93 -11.38
CA VAL A 174 0.62 7.02 -10.65
C VAL A 174 -0.44 7.72 -11.52
N ALA A 175 -0.06 8.70 -12.35
CA ALA A 175 -0.97 9.27 -13.35
C ALA A 175 -1.45 8.22 -14.35
N ARG A 176 -0.59 7.29 -14.77
CA ARG A 176 -0.98 6.15 -15.63
C ARG A 176 -1.97 5.22 -14.95
N ILE A 177 -1.81 4.94 -13.65
CA ILE A 177 -2.79 4.16 -12.88
C ILE A 177 -4.14 4.87 -12.89
N VAL A 178 -4.15 6.18 -12.63
CA VAL A 178 -5.38 7.00 -12.66
C VAL A 178 -6.02 6.97 -14.05
N GLU A 179 -5.24 7.13 -15.12
CA GLU A 179 -5.70 7.08 -16.50
C GLU A 179 -6.36 5.73 -16.83
N ILE A 180 -5.75 4.61 -16.43
CA ILE A 180 -6.33 3.28 -16.66
C ILE A 180 -7.65 3.13 -15.89
N ILE A 181 -7.72 3.60 -14.64
CA ILE A 181 -8.96 3.57 -13.83
C ILE A 181 -10.04 4.44 -14.48
N ASP A 182 -9.69 5.62 -14.99
CA ASP A 182 -10.61 6.54 -15.67
C ASP A 182 -11.15 5.94 -16.97
N ASN A 183 -10.26 5.42 -17.82
CA ASN A 183 -10.64 4.74 -19.05
C ASN A 183 -11.52 3.51 -18.78
N ALA A 184 -11.22 2.70 -17.77
CA ALA A 184 -12.04 1.54 -17.43
C ALA A 184 -13.39 1.92 -16.80
N SER A 185 -13.47 3.08 -16.15
CA SER A 185 -14.73 3.64 -15.64
C SER A 185 -15.60 4.23 -16.75
N ASN A 186 -15.02 4.45 -17.94
CA ASN A 186 -15.73 4.88 -19.12
C ASN A 186 -16.36 3.66 -19.84
N PRO A 187 -17.71 3.56 -19.91
CA PRO A 187 -18.40 2.41 -20.51
C PRO A 187 -18.09 2.21 -22.00
N PHE A 188 -17.55 3.23 -22.69
CA PHE A 188 -17.13 3.11 -24.09
C PHE A 188 -15.76 2.45 -24.26
N LEU A 189 -14.87 2.59 -23.26
CA LEU A 189 -13.49 2.11 -23.31
C LEU A 189 -13.29 0.78 -22.54
N ALA A 190 -14.25 0.39 -21.69
CA ALA A 190 -14.22 -0.84 -20.90
C ALA A 190 -14.15 -2.15 -21.72
N HIS A 191 -14.44 -2.11 -23.02
CA HIS A 191 -14.40 -3.27 -23.92
C HIS A 191 -13.06 -3.50 -24.62
N LEU A 192 -12.06 -2.63 -24.42
CA LEU A 192 -10.73 -2.86 -24.98
C LEU A 192 -10.01 -3.95 -24.19
N PRO A 193 -9.34 -4.92 -24.85
CA PRO A 193 -8.60 -5.96 -24.15
C PRO A 193 -7.46 -5.32 -23.39
N VAL A 194 -7.50 -5.40 -22.06
CA VAL A 194 -6.41 -4.92 -21.22
C VAL A 194 -5.81 -6.08 -20.43
N TYR A 195 -4.48 -6.16 -20.55
CA TYR A 195 -3.57 -7.03 -19.79
C TYR A 195 -3.61 -8.54 -20.12
N ASN A 196 -2.59 -8.99 -20.87
CA ASN A 196 -2.37 -10.42 -21.18
C ASN A 196 -1.98 -11.25 -19.94
N GLY A 197 -1.51 -10.64 -18.85
CA GLY A 197 -1.14 -11.34 -17.61
C GLY A 197 -2.34 -11.90 -16.83
N LEU A 198 -3.52 -11.30 -16.97
CA LEU A 198 -4.75 -11.79 -16.32
C LEU A 198 -5.20 -13.14 -16.90
N ALA A 199 -5.00 -13.36 -18.20
CA ALA A 199 -5.29 -14.65 -18.83
C ALA A 199 -4.33 -15.77 -18.35
N ALA A 200 -3.06 -15.43 -18.06
CA ALA A 200 -2.09 -16.38 -17.51
C ALA A 200 -2.39 -16.73 -16.05
N ALA A 201 -2.99 -15.81 -15.29
CA ALA A 201 -3.45 -16.03 -13.92
C ALA A 201 -4.89 -16.59 -13.81
N GLY A 202 -5.49 -17.06 -14.91
CA GLY A 202 -6.79 -17.74 -14.91
C GLY A 202 -8.01 -16.83 -14.77
N PHE A 203 -7.87 -15.53 -14.99
CA PHE A 203 -8.99 -14.59 -14.87
C PHE A 203 -9.84 -14.56 -16.14
N PRO A 204 -11.18 -14.60 -16.03
CA PRO A 204 -12.04 -14.27 -17.17
C PRO A 204 -11.86 -12.79 -17.54
N LEU A 205 -11.65 -12.56 -18.83
CA LEU A 205 -11.69 -11.22 -19.44
C LEU A 205 -13.05 -10.59 -19.11
N LEU A 206 -13.03 -9.33 -18.68
CA LEU A 206 -14.26 -8.57 -18.41
C LEU A 206 -15.07 -8.50 -19.71
N GLY A 207 -16.28 -9.07 -19.67
CA GLY A 207 -17.31 -8.91 -20.70
C GLY A 207 -18.24 -7.75 -20.37
#